data_AF-A0A4Y9QXI9-F1
#
_entry.id   AF-A0A4Y9QXI9-F1
#
_cell.length_a   1.000
_cell.length_b   1.000
_cell.length_c   1.000
_cell.angle_alpha   90.00
_cell.angle_beta   90.00
_cell.angle_gamma   90.00
#
_symmetry.space_group_name_H-M   'P 1'
#
loop_
_entity.id
_entity.type
_entity.pdbx_description
1 polymer ?
#
loop_
_entity_poly.entity_id
_entity_poly.type
_entity_poly.pdbx_seq_one_letter_code
_entity_poly.pdbx_strand_id
1 'polypeptide(L)'
;MSILSDNVIPGKQGKVFETNAKEAKDLEQIRSKLLAMEGIHEVTLNQDKFPKEFTVQTSQMVPIKDIEQAVISQGFHAVPKGMIEL
;
A
#
# COMPACT_ATOMS: atom_id res chain seq x y z
N MET A 1 16.37 -2.50 -11.15
CA MET A 1 15.00 -2.64 -11.66
C MET A 1 14.67 -4.12 -11.65
N SER A 2 13.73 -4.53 -10.82
CA SER A 2 13.30 -5.92 -10.69
C SER A 2 11.79 -5.91 -10.64
N ILE A 3 11.15 -6.77 -11.41
CA ILE A 3 9.68 -6.84 -11.52
C ILE A 3 9.02 -6.97 -10.12
N LEU A 4 9.67 -7.69 -9.20
CA LEU A 4 9.21 -7.88 -7.81
C LEU A 4 9.40 -6.65 -6.92
N SER A 5 10.37 -5.80 -7.26
CA SER A 5 10.66 -4.55 -6.54
C SER A 5 9.75 -3.41 -6.99
N ASP A 6 9.27 -3.46 -8.24
CA ASP A 6 8.55 -2.36 -8.88
C ASP A 6 7.02 -2.57 -8.88
N ASN A 7 6.54 -3.78 -8.51
CA ASN A 7 5.13 -4.14 -8.54
C ASN A 7 4.66 -4.85 -7.26
N VAL A 8 3.37 -4.68 -6.95
CA VAL A 8 2.65 -5.55 -6.02
C VAL A 8 2.13 -6.75 -6.80
N ILE A 9 2.55 -7.94 -6.38
CA ILE A 9 2.25 -9.21 -7.04
C ILE A 9 0.94 -9.78 -6.47
N PRO A 10 0.04 -10.30 -7.32
CA PRO A 10 -1.19 -10.91 -6.86
C PRO A 10 -0.92 -12.14 -5.98
N GLY A 11 -1.69 -12.28 -4.90
CA GLY A 11 -1.55 -13.38 -3.95
C GLY A 11 -1.90 -12.99 -2.51
N LYS A 12 -1.70 -13.93 -1.58
CA LYS A 12 -2.12 -13.77 -0.18
C LYS A 12 -1.22 -12.89 0.69
N GLN A 13 0.05 -12.71 0.32
CA GLN A 13 0.99 -11.97 1.20
C GLN A 13 0.79 -10.45 1.13
N GLY A 14 0.40 -9.92 -0.04
CA GLY A 14 0.33 -8.48 -0.28
C GLY A 14 1.69 -7.78 -0.15
N LYS A 15 1.68 -6.45 -0.21
CA LYS A 15 2.85 -5.60 0.00
C LYS A 15 2.57 -4.61 1.12
N VAL A 16 3.49 -4.51 2.07
CA VAL A 16 3.40 -3.57 3.19
C VAL A 16 3.96 -2.22 2.75
N PHE A 17 3.28 -1.15 3.14
CA PHE A 17 3.69 0.24 2.94
C PHE A 17 3.72 0.96 4.27
N GLU A 18 4.74 1.79 4.46
CA GLU A 18 4.78 2.79 5.52
C GLU A 18 4.26 4.12 4.99
N THR A 19 3.62 4.91 5.85
CA THR A 19 3.09 6.22 5.47
C THR A 19 3.33 7.27 6.56
N ASN A 20 3.36 8.54 6.13
CA ASN A 20 3.42 9.69 7.02
C ASN A 20 2.06 10.11 7.60
N ALA A 21 0.97 9.38 7.28
CA ALA A 21 -0.32 9.54 7.92
C ALA A 21 -0.22 9.35 9.45
N LYS A 22 -0.94 10.17 10.21
CA LYS A 22 -0.83 10.18 11.69
C LYS A 22 -2.10 9.67 12.35
N GLU A 23 -3.25 10.00 11.79
CA GLU A 23 -4.55 9.68 12.36
C GLU A 23 -5.15 8.43 11.72
N ALA A 24 -6.00 7.71 12.47
CA ALA A 24 -6.71 6.54 11.93
C ALA A 24 -7.60 6.92 10.73
N LYS A 25 -8.18 8.13 10.74
CA LYS A 25 -8.99 8.66 9.65
C LYS A 25 -8.19 8.84 8.36
N ASP A 26 -6.93 9.27 8.46
CA ASP A 26 -6.03 9.41 7.31
C ASP A 26 -5.80 8.04 6.64
N LEU A 27 -5.60 7.00 7.45
CA LEU A 27 -5.42 5.63 6.95
C LEU A 27 -6.70 5.09 6.28
N GLU A 28 -7.88 5.37 6.83
CA GLU A 28 -9.15 5.00 6.20
C GLU A 28 -9.39 5.76 4.88
N GLN A 29 -8.94 7.02 4.78
CA GLN A 29 -8.97 7.77 3.54
C GLN A 29 -8.06 7.13 2.47
N ILE A 30 -6.82 6.80 2.84
CA ILE A 30 -5.88 6.06 1.98
C ILE A 30 -6.50 4.73 1.53
N ARG A 31 -7.03 3.95 2.47
CA ARG A 31 -7.68 2.66 2.21
C ARG A 31 -8.80 2.78 1.18
N SER A 32 -9.71 3.73 1.38
CA SER A 32 -10.85 3.95 0.49
C SER A 32 -10.40 4.33 -0.92
N LYS A 33 -9.35 5.15 -1.02
CA LYS A 33 -8.77 5.54 -2.32
C LYS A 33 -8.14 4.35 -3.04
N LEU A 34 -7.40 3.50 -2.32
CA LEU A 34 -6.72 2.34 -2.89
C LEU A 34 -7.72 1.23 -3.30
N LEU A 35 -8.75 0.97 -2.50
CA LEU A 35 -9.79 -0.01 -2.84
C LEU A 35 -10.61 0.37 -4.10
N ALA A 36 -10.59 1.64 -4.50
CA ALA A 36 -11.22 2.10 -5.74
C ALA A 36 -10.34 1.87 -6.98
N MET A 37 -9.07 1.47 -6.82
CA MET A 37 -8.18 1.18 -7.94
C MET A 37 -8.44 -0.21 -8.51
N GLU A 38 -8.38 -0.33 -9.83
CA GLU A 38 -8.50 -1.61 -10.50
C GLU A 38 -7.36 -2.56 -10.06
N GLY A 39 -7.72 -3.79 -9.70
CA GLY A 39 -6.75 -4.81 -9.31
C GLY A 39 -6.35 -4.82 -7.84
N ILE A 40 -6.77 -3.84 -7.03
CA ILE A 40 -6.68 -3.91 -5.56
C ILE A 40 -7.99 -4.50 -5.03
N HIS A 41 -7.92 -5.59 -4.25
CA HIS A 41 -9.11 -6.21 -3.67
C HIS A 41 -9.16 -6.10 -2.15
N GLU A 42 -8.01 -5.94 -1.49
CA GLU A 42 -7.96 -5.79 -0.04
C GLU A 42 -6.85 -4.82 0.39
N VAL A 43 -7.18 -3.99 1.38
CA VAL A 43 -6.23 -3.10 2.04
C VAL A 43 -6.44 -3.21 3.54
N THR A 44 -5.44 -3.74 4.24
CA THR A 44 -5.43 -3.95 5.69
C THR A 44 -4.65 -2.84 6.37
N LEU A 45 -5.22 -2.21 7.40
CA LEU A 45 -4.56 -1.12 8.13
C LEU A 45 -3.88 -1.66 9.39
N ASN A 46 -2.65 -1.24 9.64
CA ASN A 46 -1.91 -1.52 10.88
C ASN A 46 -1.75 -0.23 11.68
N GLN A 47 -2.71 0.01 12.59
CA GLN A 47 -2.80 1.24 13.36
C GLN A 47 -1.90 1.25 14.60
N ASP A 48 -1.39 0.11 15.04
CA ASP A 48 -0.62 -0.03 16.29
C ASP A 48 0.88 0.26 16.14
N LYS A 49 1.36 0.54 14.91
CA LYS A 49 2.78 0.80 14.61
C LYS A 49 3.06 2.28 14.36
N PHE A 50 4.32 2.67 14.52
CA PHE A 50 4.83 3.97 14.09
C PHE A 50 6.17 3.77 13.34
N PRO A 51 6.30 4.24 12.09
CA PRO A 51 5.28 4.89 11.25
C PRO A 51 4.05 4.01 11.02
N LYS A 52 2.92 4.62 10.64
CA LYS A 52 1.70 3.88 10.34
C LYS A 52 1.91 3.01 9.12
N GLU A 53 1.32 1.82 9.12
CA GLU A 53 1.47 0.85 8.03
C GLU A 53 0.12 0.46 7.45
N PHE A 54 0.13 0.08 6.17
CA PHE A 54 -0.98 -0.62 5.53
C PHE A 54 -0.44 -1.68 4.58
N THR A 55 -1.22 -2.74 4.36
CA THR A 55 -0.89 -3.84 3.46
C THR A 55 -1.85 -3.81 2.29
N VAL A 56 -1.33 -3.82 1.06
CA VAL A 56 -2.12 -3.89 -0.17
C VAL A 56 -2.05 -5.30 -0.74
N GLN A 57 -3.21 -5.92 -0.97
CA GLN A 57 -3.33 -7.18 -1.68
C GLN A 57 -4.04 -6.96 -3.01
N THR A 58 -3.49 -7.56 -4.05
CA THR A 58 -3.94 -7.35 -5.43
C THR A 58 -4.43 -8.64 -6.07
N SER A 59 -5.42 -8.53 -6.94
CA SER A 59 -5.91 -9.64 -7.78
C SER A 59 -5.15 -9.73 -9.11
N GLN A 60 -4.48 -8.65 -9.49
CA GLN A 60 -3.57 -8.57 -10.64
C GLN A 60 -2.30 -7.80 -10.27
N MET A 61 -1.34 -7.75 -11.19
CA MET A 61 -0.12 -6.97 -10.97
C MET A 61 -0.47 -5.47 -10.96
N VAL A 62 -0.07 -4.77 -9.90
CA VAL A 62 -0.26 -3.32 -9.78
C VAL A 62 1.11 -2.66 -9.56
N PRO A 63 1.51 -1.68 -10.38
CA PRO A 63 2.75 -0.94 -10.15
C PRO A 63 2.74 -0.26 -8.79
N ILE A 64 3.85 -0.38 -8.06
CA ILE A 64 4.02 0.30 -6.77
C ILE A 64 3.86 1.82 -6.94
N LYS A 65 4.38 2.36 -8.05
CA LYS A 65 4.26 3.77 -8.39
C LYS A 65 2.81 4.24 -8.46
N ASP A 66 1.89 3.42 -8.96
CA ASP A 66 0.48 3.81 -9.07
C ASP A 66 -0.17 3.91 -7.68
N ILE A 67 0.21 3.01 -6.77
CA ILE A 67 -0.20 3.06 -5.36
C ILE A 67 0.37 4.32 -4.70
N GLU A 68 1.66 4.59 -4.87
CA GLU A 68 2.30 5.79 -4.33
C GLU A 68 1.62 7.07 -4.83
N GLN A 69 1.34 7.17 -6.13
CA GLN A 69 0.62 8.32 -6.71
C GLN A 69 -0.80 8.45 -6.15
N ALA A 70 -1.51 7.33 -5.97
CA ALA A 70 -2.83 7.34 -5.36
C ALA A 70 -2.78 7.87 -3.91
N VAL A 71 -1.77 7.47 -3.12
CA VAL A 71 -1.59 7.99 -1.76
C VAL A 71 -1.18 9.47 -1.76
N ILE A 72 -0.29 9.88 -2.67
CA ILE A 72 0.11 11.30 -2.86
C ILE A 72 -1.09 12.17 -3.20
N SER A 73 -2.04 11.68 -4.00
CA SER A 73 -3.28 12.41 -4.31
C SER A 73 -4.15 12.71 -3.09
N GLN A 74 -3.95 11.98 -1.98
CA GLN A 74 -4.65 12.20 -0.71
C GLN A 74 -3.87 13.11 0.25
N GLY A 75 -2.68 13.58 -0.12
CA GLY A 75 -1.82 14.44 0.69
C GLY A 75 -0.78 13.69 1.55
N PHE A 76 -0.61 12.38 1.32
CA PHE A 76 0.28 11.53 2.10
C PHE A 76 1.37 10.91 1.22
N HIS A 77 2.41 10.36 1.84
CA HIS A 77 3.42 9.56 1.15
C HIS A 77 3.26 8.10 1.56
N ALA A 78 3.49 7.18 0.63
CA ALA A 78 3.62 5.77 0.88
C ALA A 78 5.02 5.32 0.44
N VAL A 79 5.67 4.48 1.22
CA VAL A 79 6.95 3.87 0.87
C VAL A 79 6.80 2.36 1.04
N PRO A 80 7.08 1.54 0.01
CA PRO A 80 7.00 0.10 0.13
C PRO A 80 8.06 -0.39 1.10
N LYS A 81 7.65 -1.20 2.08
CA LYS A 81 8.60 -1.97 2.88
C LYS A 81 9.20 -3.07 2.00
N GLY A 82 10.53 -3.23 2.09
CA GLY A 82 11.24 -4.29 1.37
C GLY A 82 10.63 -5.67 1.63
N MET A 83 10.78 -6.60 0.69
CA MET A 83 10.51 -8.00 1.01
C MET A 83 11.43 -8.38 2.17
N ILE A 84 10.87 -8.97 3.23
CA ILE A 84 11.67 -9.70 4.20
C ILE A 84 12.38 -10.79 3.38
N GLU A 85 13.69 -10.72 3.28
CA GLU A 85 14.50 -11.83 2.77
C GLU A 85 14.20 -13.04 3.66
N LEU A 86 13.72 -14.12 3.04
CA LEU A 86 13.59 -15.43 3.68
C LEU A 86 14.97 -16.11 3.73
#